data_AF-A0A3P7LFX5-F1
#
_entry.id   AF-A0A3P7LFX5-F1
#
_cell.length_a   1.000
_cell.length_b   1.000
_cell.length_c   1.000
_cell.angle_alpha   90.00
_cell.angle_beta   90.00
_cell.angle_gamma   90.00
#
_symmetry.space_group_name_H-M   'P 1'
#
loop_
_entity.id
_entity.type
_entity.pdbx_description
1 polymer ?
#
loop_
_entity_poly.entity_id
_entity_poly.type
_entity_poly.pdbx_seq_one_letter_code
_entity_poly.pdbx_strand_id
1 'polypeptide(L)'
;MLNLLEEDCPSGSRAATFRHIFGQSTARGEWFDWGAGHGSCLVANPKFIAVALEGGAGGQILVGTLEDFGKHGRVGLAWLQDHTNAVTDIKWNGFNDNVLASGSADCSVRIWHVTDQLK
;
A
#
# COMPACT_ATOMS: atom_id res chain seq x y z
N MET A 1 -8.73 16.71 -41.77
CA MET A 1 -8.34 17.08 -40.39
C MET A 1 -9.35 16.41 -39.48
N LEU A 2 -9.09 15.35 -38.72
CA LEU A 2 -7.92 14.54 -38.41
C LEU A 2 -8.43 13.11 -38.14
N ASN A 3 -7.68 12.10 -38.59
CA ASN A 3 -7.96 10.67 -38.40
C ASN A 3 -7.91 10.27 -36.92
N LEU A 4 -8.92 9.55 -36.43
CA LEU A 4 -8.81 8.66 -35.28
C LEU A 4 -8.54 7.26 -35.85
N LEU A 5 -7.32 6.76 -35.67
CA LEU A 5 -6.96 5.39 -36.02
C LEU A 5 -7.54 4.46 -34.96
N GLU A 6 -8.57 3.72 -35.32
CA GLU A 6 -8.89 2.44 -34.69
C GLU A 6 -7.76 1.47 -35.01
N GLU A 7 -7.00 1.05 -33.99
CA GLU A 7 -6.03 -0.04 -34.12
C GLU A 7 -6.82 -1.36 -34.09
N ASP A 8 -7.18 -1.85 -35.28
CA ASP A 8 -7.78 -3.16 -35.49
C ASP A 8 -6.86 -4.28 -34.98
N CYS A 9 -7.39 -5.17 -34.15
CA CYS A 9 -6.69 -6.37 -33.70
C CYS A 9 -6.58 -7.37 -34.87
N PRO A 10 -5.38 -7.76 -35.32
CA PRO A 10 -5.24 -8.68 -36.44
C PRO A 10 -5.77 -10.05 -36.04
N SER A 11 -6.71 -10.53 -36.84
CA SER A 11 -7.44 -11.79 -36.73
C SER A 11 -6.59 -13.00 -36.31
N GLY A 12 -7.07 -13.75 -35.31
CA GLY A 12 -6.79 -15.19 -35.22
C GLY A 12 -6.05 -15.71 -33.98
N SER A 13 -6.44 -15.30 -32.77
CA SER A 13 -6.59 -16.15 -31.57
C SER A 13 -6.53 -15.29 -30.31
N ARG A 14 -7.66 -15.11 -29.62
CA ARG A 14 -7.72 -14.46 -28.30
C ARG A 14 -7.23 -15.43 -27.23
N ALA A 15 -5.97 -15.81 -27.30
CA ALA A 15 -5.31 -16.58 -26.25
C ALA A 15 -4.93 -15.63 -25.11
N ALA A 16 -5.41 -15.88 -23.89
CA ALA A 16 -4.92 -15.17 -22.71
C ALA A 16 -3.38 -15.25 -22.67
N THR A 17 -2.71 -14.10 -22.70
CA THR A 17 -1.24 -13.96 -22.80
C THR A 17 -0.50 -14.39 -21.52
N PHE A 18 -1.24 -14.84 -20.50
CA PHE A 18 -0.76 -15.09 -19.15
C PHE A 18 -0.85 -16.56 -18.75
N ARG A 19 -0.26 -17.44 -19.55
CA ARG A 19 -0.34 -18.91 -19.34
C ARG A 19 0.66 -19.42 -18.28
N HIS A 20 1.68 -18.63 -17.94
CA HIS A 20 2.81 -19.03 -17.11
C HIS A 20 3.22 -17.93 -16.11
N ILE A 21 2.24 -17.30 -15.45
CA ILE A 21 2.54 -16.40 -14.32
C ILE A 21 2.75 -17.24 -13.07
N PHE A 22 3.94 -17.14 -12.48
CA PHE A 22 4.26 -17.75 -11.19
C PHE A 22 4.56 -16.65 -10.18
N GLY A 23 4.01 -16.77 -8.97
CA GLY A 23 4.40 -15.94 -7.85
C GLY A 23 5.70 -16.46 -7.25
N GLN A 24 6.69 -15.59 -7.11
CA GLN A 24 7.91 -15.89 -6.37
C GLN A 24 7.94 -15.03 -5.11
N SER A 25 8.01 -15.67 -3.95
CA SER A 25 8.28 -14.96 -2.70
C SER A 25 9.75 -14.60 -2.63
N THR A 26 10.04 -13.40 -2.14
CA THR A 26 11.40 -13.06 -1.75
C THR A 26 11.83 -13.81 -0.47
N ALA A 27 13.12 -13.83 -0.16
CA ALA A 27 13.68 -14.33 1.08
C ALA A 27 13.18 -13.52 2.29
N ARG A 28 13.04 -14.17 3.44
CA ARG A 28 12.53 -13.54 4.68
C ARG A 28 13.29 -12.28 5.09
N GLY A 29 14.58 -12.21 4.80
CA GLY A 29 15.42 -11.05 5.09
C GLY A 29 15.11 -9.81 4.25
N GLU A 30 14.21 -9.91 3.28
CA GLU A 30 13.72 -8.81 2.42
C GLU A 30 12.23 -8.53 2.63
N TRP A 31 11.60 -9.17 3.63
CA TRP A 31 10.18 -8.97 3.92
C TRP A 31 9.96 -7.67 4.69
N PHE A 32 8.81 -7.05 4.45
CA PHE A 32 8.29 -6.03 5.36
C PHE A 32 7.73 -6.71 6.61
N ASP A 33 8.45 -6.61 7.72
CA ASP A 33 8.05 -7.17 9.00
C ASP A 33 7.56 -6.06 9.95
N TRP A 34 6.24 -5.97 10.12
CA TRP A 34 5.63 -5.03 11.06
C TRP A 34 5.60 -5.55 12.50
N GLY A 35 5.93 -6.82 12.74
CA GLY A 35 5.95 -7.47 14.05
C GLY A 35 4.71 -8.31 14.35
N ALA A 36 4.59 -8.77 15.59
CA ALA A 36 3.45 -9.55 16.05
C ALA A 36 2.18 -8.69 16.14
N GLY A 37 1.08 -9.18 15.57
CA GLY A 37 -0.22 -8.50 15.58
C GLY A 37 -1.09 -8.91 14.39
N HIS A 38 -2.35 -8.46 14.39
CA HIS A 38 -3.26 -8.62 13.27
C HIS A 38 -3.37 -7.30 12.50
N GLY A 39 -3.20 -7.35 11.18
CA GLY A 39 -3.47 -6.20 10.32
C GLY A 39 -4.84 -6.35 9.68
N SER A 40 -5.64 -5.29 9.68
CA SER A 40 -6.97 -5.29 9.04
C SER A 40 -6.84 -5.09 7.52
N CYS A 41 -5.95 -4.20 7.10
CA CYS A 41 -5.69 -3.91 5.69
C CYS A 41 -4.24 -3.49 5.43
N LEU A 42 -3.79 -3.73 4.20
CA LEU A 42 -2.44 -3.40 3.72
C LEU A 42 -2.54 -2.80 2.32
N VAL A 43 -1.84 -1.69 2.09
CA VAL A 43 -1.73 -1.04 0.79
C VAL A 43 -0.30 -0.58 0.54
N ALA A 44 0.12 -0.64 -0.72
CA ALA A 44 1.43 -0.17 -1.14
C ALA A 44 1.30 0.77 -2.33
N ASN A 45 2.25 1.69 -2.45
CA ASN A 45 2.49 2.48 -3.65
C ASN A 45 3.98 2.33 -4.03
N PRO A 46 4.52 3.02 -5.05
CA PRO A 46 5.93 2.87 -5.42
C PRO A 46 6.96 3.31 -4.36
N LYS A 47 6.54 4.09 -3.34
CA LYS A 47 7.44 4.66 -2.31
C LYS A 47 7.27 4.07 -0.92
N PHE A 48 6.04 3.71 -0.54
CA PHE A 48 5.63 3.35 0.81
C PHE A 48 4.73 2.12 0.83
N ILE A 49 4.77 1.42 1.96
CA ILE A 49 3.74 0.46 2.39
C ILE A 49 3.03 1.02 3.62
N ALA A 50 1.72 0.81 3.71
CA ALA A 50 0.94 1.14 4.87
C ALA A 50 0.14 -0.09 5.32
N VAL A 51 0.11 -0.32 6.63
CA VAL A 51 -0.60 -1.43 7.27
C VAL A 51 -1.44 -0.85 8.40
N ALA A 52 -2.75 -1.05 8.32
CA ALA A 52 -3.63 -0.77 9.45
C ALA A 52 -3.56 -1.94 10.42
N LEU A 53 -3.30 -1.63 11.70
CA LEU A 53 -3.08 -2.62 12.74
C LEU A 53 -4.25 -2.64 13.72
N GLU A 54 -4.65 -3.85 14.08
CA GLU A 54 -5.63 -4.13 15.13
C GLU A 54 -4.89 -4.45 16.44
N GLY A 55 -5.41 -3.95 17.56
CA GLY A 55 -4.88 -4.29 18.89
C GLY A 55 -4.30 -3.15 19.73
N GLY A 56 -4.57 -1.88 19.37
CA GLY A 56 -4.19 -0.70 20.15
C GLY A 56 -5.37 0.02 20.81
N ALA A 57 -5.09 1.03 21.65
CA ALA A 57 -6.09 1.99 22.11
C ALA A 57 -6.45 2.94 20.93
N GLY A 58 -7.40 2.52 20.10
CA GLY A 58 -7.80 3.22 18.88
C GLY A 58 -7.22 2.61 17.61
N GLY A 59 -7.40 3.32 16.50
CA GLY A 59 -6.99 2.89 15.17
C GLY A 59 -5.58 3.36 14.85
N GLN A 60 -4.69 2.42 14.53
CA GLN A 60 -3.29 2.71 14.25
C GLN A 60 -2.93 2.25 12.83
N ILE A 61 -2.13 3.07 12.14
CA ILE A 61 -1.60 2.73 10.82
C ILE A 61 -0.08 2.86 10.91
N LEU A 62 0.62 1.79 10.54
CA LEU A 62 2.06 1.79 10.36
C LEU A 62 2.38 2.07 8.90
N VAL A 63 3.22 3.06 8.64
CA VAL A 63 3.74 3.38 7.31
C VAL A 63 5.25 3.12 7.29
N GLY A 64 5.74 2.46 6.25
CA GLY A 64 7.16 2.24 6.02
C GLY A 64 7.55 2.62 4.59
N THR A 65 8.78 3.06 4.40
CA THR A 65 9.39 3.25 3.06
C THR A 65 9.73 1.89 2.44
N LEU A 66 9.54 1.76 1.12
CA LEU A 66 9.90 0.54 0.38
C LEU A 66 11.41 0.31 0.31
N GLU A 67 12.20 1.39 0.31
CA GLU A 67 13.66 1.33 0.21
C GLU A 67 14.31 0.73 1.47
N ASP A 68 13.68 0.90 2.64
CA ASP A 68 14.23 0.42 3.90
C ASP A 68 13.89 -1.06 4.17
N PHE A 69 13.19 -1.75 3.24
CA PHE A 69 12.84 -3.16 3.41
C PHE A 69 14.08 -4.07 3.43
N GLY A 70 14.10 -4.94 4.44
CA GLY A 70 15.15 -5.93 4.63
C GLY A 70 16.36 -5.45 5.43
N LYS A 71 17.53 -5.32 4.77
CA LYS A 71 18.85 -5.21 5.43
C LYS A 71 19.05 -3.96 6.31
N HIS A 72 18.20 -2.95 6.17
CA HIS A 72 18.37 -1.65 6.84
C HIS A 72 17.75 -1.57 8.24
N GLY A 73 17.14 -2.66 8.74
CA GLY A 73 16.44 -2.64 10.02
C GLY A 73 15.17 -1.79 9.94
N ARG A 74 14.44 -1.64 11.05
CA ARG A 74 13.19 -0.85 11.14
C ARG A 74 13.46 0.67 11.08
N VAL A 75 14.24 1.12 10.11
CA VAL A 75 14.45 2.54 9.79
C VAL A 75 13.32 2.99 8.85
N GLY A 76 12.87 4.23 8.98
CA GLY A 76 11.83 4.77 8.10
C GLY A 76 10.41 4.27 8.40
N LEU A 77 10.08 4.00 9.67
CA LEU A 77 8.73 3.66 10.10
C LEU A 77 8.04 4.84 10.79
N ALA A 78 6.80 5.12 10.41
CA ALA A 78 5.97 6.13 11.05
C ALA A 78 4.61 5.58 11.48
N TRP A 79 4.14 6.06 12.62
CA TRP A 79 2.84 5.71 13.18
C TRP A 79 1.83 6.84 12.97
N LEU A 80 0.68 6.52 12.40
CA LEU A 80 -0.46 7.41 12.27
C LEU A 80 -1.53 6.96 13.29
N GLN A 81 -1.72 7.75 14.35
CA GLN A 81 -2.50 7.36 15.54
C GLN A 81 -3.50 8.43 15.96
N ASP A 82 -4.33 8.89 15.03
CA ASP A 82 -5.36 9.90 15.35
C ASP A 82 -6.75 9.26 15.48
N HIS A 83 -6.96 8.05 14.92
CA HIS A 83 -8.25 7.36 14.97
C HIS A 83 -8.58 6.84 16.37
N THR A 84 -9.80 7.12 16.82
CA THR A 84 -10.26 6.72 18.16
C THR A 84 -10.83 5.30 18.20
N ASN A 85 -11.07 4.71 17.03
CA ASN A 85 -11.53 3.34 16.85
C ASN A 85 -10.78 2.66 15.69
N ALA A 86 -11.01 1.37 15.48
CA ALA A 86 -10.30 0.55 14.50
C ALA A 86 -10.40 1.11 13.07
N VAL A 87 -9.25 1.15 12.38
CA VAL A 87 -9.17 1.53 10.96
C VAL A 87 -9.68 0.37 10.11
N THR A 88 -10.69 0.64 9.29
CA THR A 88 -11.38 -0.35 8.48
C THR A 88 -10.84 -0.44 7.06
N ASP A 89 -10.39 0.68 6.49
CA ASP A 89 -9.80 0.71 5.14
C ASP A 89 -8.77 1.84 5.02
N ILE A 90 -7.78 1.63 4.15
CA ILE A 90 -6.74 2.60 3.82
C ILE A 90 -6.49 2.56 2.32
N LYS A 91 -6.24 3.73 1.71
CA LYS A 91 -5.95 3.85 0.26
C LYS A 91 -4.97 4.98 -0.01
N TRP A 92 -3.95 4.69 -0.81
CA TRP A 92 -3.08 5.72 -1.39
C TRP A 92 -3.81 6.51 -2.47
N ASN A 93 -3.45 7.78 -2.61
CA ASN A 93 -3.89 8.60 -3.73
C ASN A 93 -3.18 8.16 -5.02
N GLY A 94 -3.94 7.92 -6.09
CA GLY A 94 -3.40 7.50 -7.39
C GLY A 94 -2.65 8.59 -8.18
N PHE A 95 -2.73 9.85 -7.76
CA PHE A 95 -2.02 10.97 -8.37
C PHE A 95 -0.85 11.49 -7.52
N ASN A 96 -0.81 11.14 -6.23
CA ASN A 96 0.19 11.64 -5.30
C ASN A 96 0.56 10.55 -4.28
N ASP A 97 1.74 9.96 -4.46
CA ASP A 97 2.26 8.87 -3.62
C ASP A 97 2.49 9.28 -2.15
N ASN A 98 2.51 10.59 -1.86
CA ASN A 98 2.72 11.10 -0.51
C ASN A 98 1.40 11.34 0.25
N VAL A 99 0.24 10.97 -0.33
CA VAL A 99 -1.07 11.18 0.30
C VAL A 99 -1.81 9.86 0.53
N LEU A 100 -2.18 9.60 1.80
CA LEU A 100 -2.95 8.44 2.22
C LEU A 100 -4.31 8.87 2.77
N ALA A 101 -5.36 8.13 2.44
CA ALA A 101 -6.66 8.23 3.08
C ALA A 101 -6.90 7.01 3.98
N SER A 102 -7.51 7.23 5.16
CA SER A 102 -7.94 6.17 6.06
C SER A 102 -9.39 6.36 6.52
N GLY A 103 -10.16 5.29 6.51
CA GLY A 103 -11.51 5.23 7.08
C GLY A 103 -11.52 4.37 8.33
N SER A 104 -12.32 4.75 9.32
CA SER A 104 -12.36 4.10 10.63
C SER A 104 -13.78 3.89 11.13
N ALA A 105 -13.92 2.93 12.06
CA ALA A 105 -15.13 2.69 12.84
C ALA A 105 -15.48 3.84 13.81
N ASP A 106 -14.67 4.89 13.89
CA ASP A 106 -14.99 6.15 14.58
C ASP A 106 -15.88 7.09 13.74
N CYS A 107 -16.38 6.61 12.60
CA CYS A 107 -17.19 7.35 11.64
C CYS A 107 -16.45 8.55 11.02
N SER A 108 -15.12 8.56 11.03
CA SER A 108 -14.29 9.60 10.41
C SER A 108 -13.43 9.03 9.27
N VAL A 109 -13.08 9.93 8.36
CA VAL A 109 -12.07 9.71 7.33
C VAL A 109 -10.96 10.72 7.54
N ARG A 110 -9.70 10.27 7.51
CA ARG A 110 -8.54 11.14 7.63
C ARG A 110 -7.68 11.09 6.39
N ILE A 111 -7.08 12.24 6.09
CA ILE A 111 -6.11 12.40 5.01
C ILE A 111 -4.77 12.70 5.64
N TRP A 112 -3.77 11.90 5.27
CA TRP A 112 -2.42 11.97 5.80
C TRP A 112 -1.48 12.39 4.69
N HIS A 113 -0.55 13.28 5.03
CA HIS A 113 0.59 13.60 4.18
C HIS A 113 1.81 12.91 4.75
N VAL A 114 2.32 11.93 4.01
CA VAL A 114 3.52 11.16 4.34
C VAL A 114 4.71 11.78 3.64
N THR A 115 5.73 12.16 4.40
CA THR A 115 6.98 12.71 3.84
C THR A 115 7.98 11.59 3.59
N ASP A 116 8.84 11.76 2.59
CA ASP A 116 9.90 10.79 2.25
C ASP A 116 10.91 10.57 3.40
N GLN A 117 10.98 11.51 4.35
CA GLN A 117 11.80 11.43 5.56
C GLN A 117 10.96 10.91 6.74
N LEU A 118 10.58 9.63 6.70
CA LEU A 118 9.97 8.98 7.85
C LEU A 118 11.04 8.88 8.96
N LYS A 119 10.80 9.55 10.09
CA LYS A 119 11.71 9.58 11.25
C LYS A 119 11.43 8.44 12.21
#